data_AF-A0AAE1GCS8-F1
#
_entry.id   AF-A0AAE1GCS8-F1
#
_cell.length_a   1.000
_cell.length_b   1.000
_cell.length_c   1.000
_cell.angle_alpha   90.00
_cell.angle_beta   90.00
_cell.angle_gamma   90.00
#
_symmetry.space_group_name_H-M   'P 1'
#
loop_
_entity.id
_entity.type
_entity.pdbx_description
1 polymer ?
#
loop_
_entity_poly.entity_id
_entity_poly.type
_entity_poly.pdbx_seq_one_letter_code
_entity_poly.pdbx_strand_id
1 'polypeptide(L)'
;MNYWERLKHLKLFSLQRRRERYQTIYTRENLGRPSTKHWHSLRLGPNQTRGRTCYIEGPKTNFLRMKTLRANTFSRTGPKLFNSLPLYLRNMSACSVDVFKRHLDNFLQKIQDPTPPALVPDVAPLQ
;
A
#
# COMPACT_ATOMS: atom_id res chain seq x y z
N MET A 1 6.70 27.94 6.91
CA MET A 1 6.41 26.70 6.17
C MET A 1 6.43 25.48 7.09
N ASN A 2 5.24 24.96 7.39
CA ASN A 2 5.00 23.70 8.07
C ASN A 2 5.46 22.50 7.19
N TYR A 3 5.77 21.35 7.79
CA TYR A 3 6.22 20.13 7.11
C TYR A 3 5.33 19.75 5.91
N TRP A 4 4.01 19.83 6.07
CA TRP A 4 3.04 19.51 5.02
C TRP A 4 3.07 20.49 3.85
N GLU A 5 3.30 21.77 4.13
CA GLU A 5 3.45 22.80 3.10
C GLU A 5 4.74 22.57 2.31
N ARG A 6 5.83 22.16 2.97
CA ARG A 6 7.09 21.77 2.31
C ARG A 6 6.89 20.57 1.39
N LEU A 7 6.16 19.55 1.85
CA LEU A 7 5.84 18.38 1.02
C LEU A 7 5.01 18.75 -0.22
N LYS A 8 3.97 19.58 -0.04
CA LYS A 8 3.16 20.08 -1.16
C LYS A 8 4.00 20.90 -2.15
N HIS A 9 4.83 21.80 -1.66
CA HIS A 9 5.72 22.63 -2.48
C HIS A 9 6.70 21.77 -3.29
N LEU A 10 7.25 20.71 -2.69
CA LEU A 10 8.16 19.78 -3.36
C LEU A 10 7.44 18.72 -4.22
N LYS A 11 6.09 18.72 -4.28
CA LYS A 11 5.27 17.69 -4.93
C LYS A 11 5.62 16.27 -4.47
N LEU A 12 5.84 16.16 -3.16
CA LEU A 12 6.37 14.97 -2.50
C LEU A 12 5.32 14.36 -1.56
N PHE A 13 5.18 13.04 -1.64
CA PHE A 13 4.35 12.28 -0.70
C PHE A 13 4.99 12.22 0.71
N SER A 14 4.21 11.94 1.74
CA SER A 14 4.72 11.59 3.06
C SER A 14 5.58 10.31 3.02
N LEU A 15 6.42 10.10 4.04
CA LEU A 15 7.23 8.88 4.15
C LEU A 15 6.36 7.61 4.18
N GLN A 16 5.22 7.66 4.88
CA GLN A 16 4.26 6.56 4.95
C GLN A 16 3.72 6.22 3.55
N ARG A 17 3.25 7.21 2.80
CA ARG A 17 2.69 7.02 1.45
C ARG A 17 3.74 6.50 0.47
N ARG A 18 4.99 6.98 0.55
CA ARG A 18 6.09 6.44 -0.26
C ARG A 18 6.39 4.98 0.08
N ARG A 19 6.35 4.61 1.37
CA ARG A 19 6.53 3.22 1.81
C ARG A 19 5.43 2.32 1.25
N GLU A 20 4.17 2.74 1.34
CA GLU A 20 3.03 1.97 0.80
C GLU A 20 3.09 1.84 -0.72
N ARG A 21 3.49 2.92 -1.41
CA ARG A 21 3.74 2.92 -2.86
C ARG A 21 4.80 1.88 -3.22
N TYR A 22 5.94 1.87 -2.52
CA TYR A 22 6.99 0.88 -2.74
C TYR A 22 6.48 -0.54 -2.52
N GLN A 23 5.77 -0.78 -1.41
CA GLN A 23 5.19 -2.09 -1.08
C GLN A 23 4.27 -2.61 -2.18
N THR A 24 3.45 -1.72 -2.74
CA THR A 24 2.51 -2.01 -3.82
C THR A 24 3.22 -2.37 -5.12
N ILE A 25 4.20 -1.56 -5.55
CA ILE A 25 4.98 -1.81 -6.78
C ILE A 25 5.74 -3.13 -6.66
N TYR A 26 6.43 -3.33 -5.54
CA TYR A 26 7.20 -4.54 -5.32
C TYR A 26 6.31 -5.79 -5.27
N THR A 27 5.11 -5.69 -4.69
CA THR A 27 4.12 -6.79 -4.72
C THR A 27 3.70 -7.14 -6.14
N ARG A 28 3.47 -6.13 -6.99
CA ARG A 28 3.10 -6.31 -8.40
C ARG A 28 4.22 -6.94 -9.23
N GLU A 29 5.47 -6.55 -9.01
CA GLU A 29 6.64 -7.11 -9.71
C GLU A 29 6.91 -8.59 -9.35
N ASN A 30 6.58 -8.98 -8.12
CA ASN A 30 6.73 -10.36 -7.65
C ASN A 30 5.49 -11.23 -7.92
N LEU A 31 4.37 -10.65 -8.33
CA LEU A 31 3.15 -11.39 -8.67
C LEU A 31 3.35 -12.18 -9.97
N GLY A 32 3.30 -13.51 -9.89
CA GLY A 32 3.46 -14.39 -11.04
C GLY A 32 4.89 -14.86 -11.31
N ARG A 33 5.87 -14.39 -10.52
CA ARG A 33 7.20 -15.01 -10.49
C ARG A 33 7.17 -16.22 -9.54
N PRO A 34 7.78 -17.37 -9.89
CA PRO A 34 7.99 -18.45 -8.94
C PRO A 34 8.89 -17.93 -7.81
N SER A 35 8.29 -17.55 -6.69
CA SER A 35 8.98 -16.79 -5.65
C SER A 35 9.80 -17.69 -4.73
N THR A 36 10.98 -17.20 -4.37
CA THR A 36 11.93 -17.79 -3.43
C THR A 36 11.38 -17.78 -2.00
N LYS A 37 10.81 -18.90 -1.58
CA LYS A 37 10.63 -19.37 -0.18
C LYS A 37 9.82 -18.50 0.82
N HIS A 38 9.42 -17.26 0.52
CA HIS A 38 8.81 -16.35 1.50
C HIS A 38 7.49 -15.70 1.04
N TRP A 39 6.99 -16.06 -0.14
CA TRP A 39 5.87 -15.38 -0.82
C TRP A 39 4.71 -16.31 -1.19
N HIS A 40 4.61 -17.44 -0.49
CA HIS A 40 3.75 -18.60 -0.78
C HIS A 40 2.25 -18.34 -0.92
N SER A 41 1.77 -17.11 -0.67
CA SER A 41 0.36 -16.77 -0.69
C SER A 41 -0.08 -15.90 -1.88
N LEU A 42 0.82 -15.41 -2.74
CA LEU A 42 0.43 -14.59 -3.90
C LEU A 42 -0.14 -15.44 -5.05
N ARG A 43 -1.33 -15.99 -4.83
CA ARG A 43 -2.15 -16.61 -5.85
C ARG A 43 -3.13 -15.59 -6.40
N LEU A 44 -3.30 -15.59 -7.71
CA LEU A 44 -4.39 -14.88 -8.37
C LEU A 44 -5.71 -15.51 -7.91
N GLY A 45 -6.62 -14.69 -7.38
CA GLY A 45 -7.96 -15.16 -7.05
C GLY A 45 -8.67 -15.73 -8.30
N PRO A 46 -9.48 -16.79 -8.15
CA PRO A 46 -10.14 -17.46 -9.28
C PRO A 46 -11.28 -16.63 -9.93
N ASN A 47 -11.68 -15.52 -9.32
CA ASN A 47 -12.89 -14.79 -9.72
C ASN A 47 -12.59 -13.73 -10.79
N GLN A 48 -13.05 -13.99 -12.01
CA GLN A 48 -12.98 -13.08 -13.15
C GLN A 48 -13.57 -11.69 -12.85
N THR A 49 -14.62 -11.62 -12.03
CA THR A 49 -15.29 -10.37 -11.59
C THR A 49 -14.46 -9.53 -10.61
N ARG A 50 -13.59 -10.15 -9.80
CA ARG A 50 -12.78 -9.43 -8.79
C ARG A 50 -11.40 -9.03 -9.31
N GLY A 51 -11.04 -9.49 -10.51
CA GLY A 51 -9.74 -9.28 -11.15
C GLY A 51 -8.58 -9.88 -10.37
N ARG A 52 -7.36 -9.42 -10.67
CA ARG A 52 -6.14 -9.91 -10.01
C ARG A 52 -6.16 -9.54 -8.53
N THR A 53 -6.22 -10.53 -7.66
CA THR A 53 -6.07 -10.39 -6.21
C THR A 53 -4.93 -11.27 -5.73
N CYS A 54 -4.32 -10.87 -4.62
CA CYS A 54 -3.34 -11.64 -3.89
C CYS A 54 -4.05 -12.40 -2.78
N TYR A 55 -3.91 -13.72 -2.73
CA TYR A 55 -4.31 -14.44 -1.53
C TYR A 55 -3.39 -14.08 -0.35
N ILE A 56 -3.94 -14.05 0.86
CA ILE A 56 -3.19 -13.72 2.09
C ILE A 56 -3.60 -14.76 3.12
N GLU A 57 -2.67 -15.65 3.48
CA GLU A 57 -2.96 -16.66 4.50
C GLU A 57 -3.31 -15.99 5.84
N GLY A 58 -4.23 -16.56 6.61
CA GLY A 58 -4.46 -16.12 8.00
C GLY A 58 -3.25 -16.41 8.90
N PRO A 59 -3.06 -15.67 10.00
CA PRO A 59 -2.06 -16.06 10.98
C PRO A 59 -2.44 -17.41 11.60
N LYS A 60 -1.60 -18.43 11.44
CA LYS A 60 -1.81 -19.80 11.98
C LYS A 60 -1.66 -19.91 13.51
N THR A 61 -1.41 -18.79 14.19
CA THR A 61 -1.07 -18.74 15.61
C THR A 61 -2.17 -18.03 16.39
N ASN A 62 -2.46 -18.53 17.59
CA ASN A 62 -3.47 -17.97 18.47
C ASN A 62 -2.95 -16.76 19.27
N PHE A 63 -1.63 -16.61 19.42
CA PHE A 63 -1.02 -15.54 20.20
C PHE A 63 -1.18 -14.17 19.54
N LEU A 64 -1.81 -13.23 20.26
CA LEU A 64 -2.08 -11.88 19.77
C LEU A 64 -0.80 -11.13 19.34
N ARG A 65 0.27 -11.20 20.14
CA ARG A 65 1.57 -10.59 19.81
C ARG A 65 2.11 -11.09 18.48
N MET A 66 2.04 -12.40 18.24
CA MET A 66 2.49 -12.97 16.97
C MET A 66 1.57 -12.62 15.81
N LYS A 67 0.26 -12.50 16.03
CA LYS A 67 -0.68 -11.99 15.02
C LYS A 67 -0.31 -10.56 14.61
N THR A 68 -0.02 -9.67 15.55
CA THR A 68 0.39 -8.28 15.29
C THR A 68 1.73 -8.20 14.56
N LEU A 69 2.74 -8.94 15.02
CA LEU A 69 4.05 -8.99 14.35
C LEU A 69 3.91 -9.48 12.91
N ARG A 70 3.15 -10.57 12.71
CA ARG A 70 2.86 -11.09 11.37
C ARG A 70 2.09 -10.08 10.54
N ALA A 71 1.06 -9.43 11.09
CA ALA A 71 0.22 -8.44 10.39
C ALA A 71 1.06 -7.31 9.75
N ASN A 72 2.14 -6.91 10.41
CA ASN A 72 3.01 -5.82 9.99
C ASN A 72 4.16 -6.24 9.07
N THR A 73 4.30 -7.53 8.73
CA THR A 73 5.34 -7.97 7.80
C THR A 73 5.02 -7.53 6.37
N PHE A 74 6.08 -7.39 5.58
CA PHE A 74 5.95 -7.06 4.16
C PHE A 74 5.07 -8.05 3.41
N SER A 75 5.26 -9.36 3.66
CA SER A 75 4.52 -10.45 3.00
C SER A 75 3.00 -10.41 3.24
N ARG A 76 2.51 -9.58 4.18
CA ARG A 76 1.08 -9.32 4.37
C ARG A 76 0.68 -7.92 3.94
N THR A 77 1.45 -6.91 4.36
CA THR A 77 1.14 -5.50 4.11
C THR A 77 1.15 -5.18 2.62
N GLY A 78 2.13 -5.67 1.86
CA GLY A 78 2.21 -5.48 0.41
C GLY A 78 0.99 -6.05 -0.34
N PRO A 79 0.68 -7.35 -0.21
CA PRO A 79 -0.53 -7.95 -0.77
C PRO A 79 -1.83 -7.25 -0.36
N LYS A 80 -1.95 -6.82 0.90
CA LYS A 80 -3.13 -6.11 1.41
C LYS A 80 -3.28 -4.75 0.73
N LEU A 81 -2.20 -3.99 0.59
CA LEU A 81 -2.19 -2.71 -0.13
C LEU A 81 -2.51 -2.90 -1.61
N PHE A 82 -1.91 -3.89 -2.27
CA PHE A 82 -2.21 -4.18 -3.66
C PHE A 82 -3.69 -4.52 -3.85
N ASN A 83 -4.27 -5.35 -2.99
CA ASN A 83 -5.70 -5.70 -3.03
C ASN A 83 -6.64 -4.52 -2.77
N SER A 84 -6.18 -3.49 -2.06
CA SER A 84 -6.95 -2.26 -1.81
C SER A 84 -7.03 -1.35 -3.04
N LEU A 85 -6.19 -1.57 -4.05
CA LEU A 85 -6.23 -0.80 -5.28
C LEU A 85 -7.51 -1.08 -6.09
N PRO A 86 -7.98 -0.08 -6.88
CA PRO A 86 -9.07 -0.27 -7.80
C PRO A 86 -8.74 -1.33 -8.86
N LEU A 87 -9.79 -1.98 -9.36
CA LEU A 87 -9.72 -3.11 -10.29
C LEU A 87 -8.85 -2.81 -11.52
N TYR A 88 -8.97 -1.61 -12.10
CA TYR A 88 -8.23 -1.21 -13.29
C TYR A 88 -6.71 -1.19 -13.04
N LEU A 89 -6.24 -0.73 -11.88
CA LEU A 89 -4.81 -0.76 -11.52
C LEU A 89 -4.32 -2.19 -11.28
N ARG A 90 -5.12 -3.00 -10.58
CA ARG A 90 -4.74 -4.39 -10.29
C ARG A 90 -4.60 -5.23 -11.57
N ASN A 91 -5.41 -4.94 -12.58
CA ASN A 91 -5.41 -5.66 -13.85
C ASN A 91 -4.37 -5.13 -14.86
N MET A 92 -3.58 -4.10 -14.56
CA MET A 92 -2.48 -3.60 -15.41
C MET A 92 -1.26 -4.54 -15.39
N SER A 93 -1.41 -5.73 -15.98
CA SER A 93 -0.39 -6.76 -16.08
C SER A 93 0.53 -6.60 -17.29
N ALA A 94 -0.04 -6.21 -18.45
CA ALA A 94 0.66 -6.17 -19.74
C ALA A 94 1.47 -4.87 -19.97
N CYS A 95 1.50 -3.96 -19.00
CA CYS A 95 2.19 -2.68 -19.14
C CYS A 95 3.58 -2.70 -18.48
N SER A 96 4.48 -1.83 -18.94
CA SER A 96 5.76 -1.61 -18.26
C SER A 96 5.56 -1.12 -16.82
N VAL A 97 6.59 -1.32 -15.98
CA VAL A 97 6.57 -0.87 -14.58
C VAL A 97 6.33 0.64 -14.49
N ASP A 98 6.88 1.42 -15.41
CA ASP A 98 6.78 2.88 -15.40
C ASP A 98 5.38 3.38 -15.76
N VAL A 99 4.66 2.68 -16.64
CA VAL A 99 3.25 2.96 -16.88
C VAL A 99 2.44 2.72 -15.60
N PHE A 100 2.66 1.59 -14.93
CA PHE A 100 1.99 1.29 -13.66
C PHE A 100 2.32 2.33 -12.57
N LYS A 101 3.59 2.73 -12.43
CA LYS A 101 4.01 3.78 -11.48
C LYS A 101 3.26 5.09 -11.69
N ARG A 102 3.10 5.55 -12.95
CA ARG A 102 2.37 6.78 -13.26
C ARG A 102 0.89 6.68 -12.88
N HIS A 103 0.23 5.58 -13.22
CA HIS A 103 -1.17 5.37 -12.85
C HIS A 103 -1.38 5.26 -11.34
N LEU A 104 -0.45 4.59 -10.64
CA LEU A 104 -0.46 4.53 -9.19
C LEU A 104 -0.30 5.92 -8.57
N ASP A 105 0.63 6.74 -9.08
CA ASP A 105 0.83 8.10 -8.58
C ASP A 105 -0.38 8.98 -8.76
N ASN A 106 -1.00 8.93 -9.95
CA ASN A 106 -2.23 9.67 -10.22
C ASN A 106 -3.38 9.24 -9.31
N PHE A 107 -3.44 7.96 -8.92
CA PHE A 107 -4.41 7.47 -7.95
C PHE A 107 -4.08 7.95 -6.53
N LEU A 108 -2.81 7.82 -6.11
CA LEU A 108 -2.38 8.21 -4.77
C LEU A 108 -2.45 9.72 -4.53
N GLN A 109 -2.26 10.55 -5.56
CA GLN A 109 -2.44 12.01 -5.46
C GLN A 109 -3.89 12.42 -5.14
N LYS A 110 -4.88 11.59 -5.51
CA LYS A 110 -6.30 11.85 -5.19
C LYS A 110 -6.63 11.52 -3.74
N ILE A 111 -5.79 10.73 -3.08
CA ILE A 111 -5.96 10.35 -1.68
C ILE A 111 -5.14 11.33 -0.85
N GLN A 112 -5.81 12.08 0.02
CA GLN A 112 -5.09 12.96 0.93
C GLN A 112 -4.25 12.12 1.90
N ASP A 113 -2.98 12.47 2.04
CA ASP A 113 -2.12 11.84 3.03
C ASP A 113 -2.68 12.13 4.44
N PRO A 114 -2.78 11.12 5.32
CA PRO A 114 -3.29 11.35 6.66
C PRO A 114 -2.35 12.29 7.40
N THR A 115 -2.81 13.52 7.65
CA THR A 115 -2.17 14.45 8.56
C THR A 115 -2.30 13.89 9.99
N PRO A 116 -1.19 13.65 10.72
CA PRO A 116 -1.23 13.26 12.12
C PRO A 116 -2.00 14.31 12.94
N PRO A 117 -2.84 13.92 13.90
CA PRO A 117 -3.65 14.85 14.70
C PRO A 117 -2.87 15.84 15.59
N ALA A 118 -1.54 15.84 15.59
CA ALA A 118 -0.72 16.52 16.61
C ALA A 118 -0.03 17.83 16.14
N LEU A 119 -0.48 18.45 15.04
CA LEU A 119 0.05 19.75 14.59
C LEU A 119 -1.05 20.78 14.35
N VAL A 120 -2.20 20.63 15.01
CA VAL A 120 -3.09 21.78 15.22
C VAL A 120 -2.38 22.64 16.26
N PRO A 121 -1.95 23.87 15.95
CA PRO A 121 -1.47 24.76 17.00
C PRO A 121 -2.59 24.88 18.02
N ASP A 122 -2.22 24.74 19.29
CA ASP A 122 -3.05 24.95 20.46
C ASP A 122 -3.96 26.18 20.21
N VAL A 123 -5.21 25.95 19.84
CA VAL A 123 -6.18 27.03 19.73
C VAL A 123 -6.44 27.40 21.18
N ALA A 124 -5.82 28.51 21.59
CA ALA A 124 -5.91 29.03 22.95
C ALA A 124 -7.35 28.92 23.47
N PRO A 125 -7.56 28.44 24.70
CA PRO A 125 -8.91 28.40 25.26
C PRO A 125 -9.45 29.82 25.28
N LEU A 126 -10.61 30.01 24.65
CA LEU A 126 -11.38 31.24 24.76
C LEU A 126 -11.56 31.54 26.25
N GLN A 127 -11.06 32.70 26.68
CA GLN A 127 -11.30 33.25 28.01
C GLN A 127 -12.78 33.61 28.19
#